data_AF-W7T2G6-F1
#
_entry.id   AF-W7T2G6-F1
#
_cell.length_a   1.000
_cell.length_b   1.000
_cell.length_c   1.000
_cell.angle_alpha   90.00
_cell.angle_beta   90.00
_cell.angle_gamma   90.00
#
_symmetry.space_group_name_H-M   'P 1'
#
loop_
_entity.id
_entity.type
_entity.pdbx_description
1 polymer ?
#
loop_
_entity_poly.entity_id
_entity_poly.type
_entity_poly.pdbx_seq_one_letter_code
_entity_poly.pdbx_strand_id
1 'polypeptide(L)'
;MSFLIRTPADQIKPYFSEAAQTHYTQLFQHFPILERTYFPFEKNFHAEPFVNFAKATWPALPLALCTLYALMIVVGSRVMKNRERFDWRGPLAYWNLCLSLFSFCGMLRTVPHLLNNITTLSFRETVCTSAAKAYGEGACGLWVMLFIFSKIPELVDTVFIVFRKSKLQFLHWYHHITVLLFCWHSYATESSTGLYFVAMNYSVHAI
;
A
#
# COMPACT_ATOMS: atom_id res chain seq x y z
N MET A 1 28.78 15.47 9.05
CA MET A 1 27.46 14.95 8.61
C MET A 1 27.68 14.18 7.31
N SER A 2 28.33 13.02 7.40
CA SER A 2 28.78 12.21 6.26
C SER A 2 28.53 10.75 6.62
N PHE A 3 27.38 10.19 6.22
CA PHE A 3 27.11 8.76 6.48
C PHE A 3 26.23 8.06 5.42
N LEU A 4 25.95 8.69 4.28
CA LEU A 4 25.32 8.01 3.14
C LEU A 4 26.15 8.30 1.88
N ILE A 5 27.18 7.48 1.62
CA ILE A 5 27.92 7.54 0.37
C ILE A 5 26.97 7.08 -0.73
N ARG A 6 26.54 8.03 -1.56
CA ARG A 6 25.72 7.75 -2.75
C ARG A 6 26.61 7.11 -3.82
N THR A 7 26.16 6.02 -4.41
CA THR A 7 26.86 5.39 -5.54
C THR A 7 26.90 6.35 -6.73
N PRO A 8 28.07 6.57 -7.36
CA PRO A 8 28.18 7.33 -8.61
C PRO A 8 27.28 6.75 -9.71
N ALA A 9 26.65 7.59 -10.53
CA ALA A 9 25.64 7.17 -11.50
C ALA A 9 26.18 6.18 -12.55
N ASP A 10 27.47 6.26 -12.88
CA ASP A 10 28.20 5.37 -13.78
C ASP A 10 28.38 3.94 -13.22
N GLN A 11 28.22 3.75 -11.91
CA GLN A 11 28.39 2.46 -11.23
C GLN A 11 27.06 1.76 -10.91
N ILE A 12 25.92 2.43 -11.13
CA ILE A 12 24.60 1.86 -10.86
C ILE A 12 24.20 0.95 -12.02
N LYS A 13 24.18 -0.36 -11.78
CA LYS A 13 23.63 -1.33 -12.73
C LYS A 13 22.10 -1.41 -12.55
N PRO A 14 21.29 -0.84 -13.46
CA PRO A 14 19.83 -0.90 -13.31
C PRO A 14 19.35 -2.35 -13.34
N TYR A 15 18.42 -2.67 -12.44
CA TYR A 15 17.70 -3.93 -12.52
C TYR A 15 16.84 -3.91 -13.79
N PHE A 16 17.00 -4.92 -14.63
CA PHE A 16 16.12 -5.10 -15.78
C PHE A 16 14.89 -5.86 -15.29
N SER A 17 13.74 -5.20 -15.32
CA SER A 17 12.46 -5.90 -15.15
C SER A 17 12.08 -6.48 -16.51
N GLU A 18 12.16 -7.81 -16.63
CA GLU A 18 11.71 -8.53 -17.84
C GLU A 18 10.21 -8.26 -18.09
N ALA A 19 9.44 -8.19 -17.00
CA ALA A 19 8.01 -7.92 -16.99
C ALA A 19 7.66 -6.51 -17.51
N ALA A 20 8.33 -5.48 -17.00
CA ALA A 20 8.07 -4.10 -17.43
C ALA A 20 8.87 -3.69 -18.68
N GLN A 21 9.67 -4.59 -19.26
CA GLN A 21 10.63 -4.33 -20.35
C GLN A 21 11.44 -3.05 -20.16
N THR A 22 11.73 -2.69 -18.91
CA THR A 22 12.33 -1.40 -18.56
C THR A 22 13.40 -1.54 -17.48
N HIS A 23 14.36 -0.61 -17.55
CA HIS A 23 15.37 -0.44 -16.53
C HIS A 23 14.79 0.31 -15.34
N TYR A 24 14.86 -0.32 -14.17
CA TYR A 24 14.44 0.24 -12.91
C TYR A 24 15.61 0.26 -11.93
N THR A 25 15.73 1.35 -11.18
CA THR A 25 16.76 1.46 -10.14
C THR A 25 16.12 1.46 -8.76
N GLN A 26 16.56 0.53 -7.92
CA GLN A 26 16.12 0.43 -6.53
C GLN A 26 16.96 1.33 -5.64
N LEU A 27 16.35 1.82 -4.54
CA LEU A 27 17.02 2.75 -3.64
C LEU A 27 18.32 2.20 -3.04
N PHE A 28 18.40 0.91 -2.72
CA PHE A 28 19.63 0.31 -2.18
C PHE A 28 20.80 0.34 -3.19
N GLN A 29 20.53 0.47 -4.49
CA GLN A 29 21.59 0.59 -5.51
C GLN A 29 22.22 2.00 -5.48
N HIS A 30 21.44 3.01 -5.11
CA HIS A 30 21.93 4.37 -4.86
C HIS A 30 22.65 4.47 -3.51
N PHE A 31 22.23 3.67 -2.52
CA PHE A 31 22.77 3.67 -1.16
C PHE A 31 23.07 2.24 -0.66
N PRO A 32 24.29 1.72 -0.87
CA PRO A 32 24.64 0.33 -0.57
C PRO A 32 24.43 -0.09 0.90
N ILE A 33 24.48 0.86 1.82
CA ILE A 33 24.22 0.59 3.25
C ILE A 33 22.79 0.09 3.50
N LEU A 34 21.83 0.48 2.67
CA LEU A 34 20.44 0.02 2.76
C LEU A 34 20.31 -1.42 2.27
N GLU A 35 21.24 -1.96 1.50
CA GLU A 35 21.10 -3.29 0.93
C GLU A 35 20.89 -4.37 1.99
N ARG A 36 21.50 -4.22 3.18
CA ARG A 36 21.39 -5.15 4.30
C ARG A 36 19.99 -5.22 4.90
N THR A 37 19.16 -4.20 4.70
CA THR A 37 17.80 -4.16 5.25
C THR A 37 16.76 -4.73 4.28
N TYR A 38 17.16 -5.07 3.04
CA TYR A 38 16.29 -5.55 1.97
C TYR A 38 16.43 -7.07 1.81
N PHE A 39 15.31 -7.78 1.82
CA PHE A 39 15.29 -9.22 1.63
C PHE A 39 15.34 -9.61 0.14
N PRO A 40 15.83 -10.82 -0.19
CA PRO A 40 15.93 -11.28 -1.58
C PRO A 40 14.59 -11.28 -2.33
N PHE A 41 13.49 -11.64 -1.66
CA PHE A 41 12.17 -11.64 -2.29
C PHE A 41 11.66 -10.24 -2.63
N GLU A 42 12.03 -9.22 -1.84
CA GLU A 42 11.66 -7.84 -2.10
C GLU A 42 12.43 -7.30 -3.30
N LYS A 43 13.73 -7.61 -3.39
CA LYS A 43 14.60 -7.15 -4.47
C LYS A 43 14.15 -7.67 -5.85
N ASN A 44 13.60 -8.88 -5.90
CA ASN A 44 13.19 -9.58 -7.12
C ASN A 44 11.66 -9.58 -7.33
N PHE A 45 10.95 -8.64 -6.71
CA PHE A 45 9.51 -8.53 -6.88
C PHE A 45 9.16 -7.93 -8.25
N HIS A 46 8.14 -8.51 -8.88
CA HIS A 46 7.56 -8.08 -10.16
C HIS A 46 6.09 -7.73 -9.99
N ALA A 47 5.69 -6.52 -10.39
CA ALA A 47 4.31 -6.07 -10.20
C ALA A 47 3.34 -6.57 -11.28
N GLU A 48 3.83 -6.93 -12.47
CA GLU A 48 2.99 -7.25 -13.63
C GLU A 48 1.87 -8.26 -13.33
N PRO A 49 2.10 -9.42 -12.67
CA PRO A 49 1.02 -10.39 -12.42
C PRO A 49 -0.12 -9.79 -11.57
N PHE A 50 0.24 -8.94 -10.60
CA PHE A 50 -0.70 -8.30 -9.68
C PHE A 50 -1.44 -7.13 -10.34
N VAL A 51 -0.74 -6.35 -11.17
CA VAL A 51 -1.36 -5.29 -11.98
C VAL A 51 -2.35 -5.91 -12.98
N ASN A 52 -1.96 -6.99 -13.66
CA ASN A 52 -2.83 -7.71 -14.59
C ASN A 52 -4.04 -8.31 -13.87
N PHE A 53 -3.87 -8.87 -12.67
CA PHE A 53 -4.97 -9.29 -11.83
C PHE A 53 -5.90 -8.12 -11.49
N ALA A 54 -5.36 -6.99 -11.06
CA ALA A 54 -6.16 -5.82 -10.73
C ALA A 54 -6.95 -5.27 -11.93
N LYS A 55 -6.32 -5.24 -13.13
CA LYS A 55 -6.96 -4.87 -14.40
C LYS A 55 -8.08 -5.83 -14.78
N ALA A 56 -7.84 -7.14 -14.73
CA ALA A 56 -8.80 -8.17 -15.13
C ALA A 56 -10.03 -8.21 -14.20
N THR A 57 -9.84 -7.86 -12.93
CA THR A 57 -10.90 -7.89 -11.91
C THR A 57 -11.62 -6.55 -11.74
N TRP A 58 -11.09 -5.48 -12.32
CA TRP A 58 -11.69 -4.15 -12.28
C TRP A 58 -12.88 -4.03 -13.25
N PRO A 59 -14.03 -3.45 -12.85
CA PRO A 59 -14.41 -2.99 -11.50
C PRO A 59 -15.16 -4.05 -10.68
N ALA A 60 -15.40 -5.24 -11.22
CA ALA A 60 -16.33 -6.22 -10.66
C ALA A 60 -15.95 -6.69 -9.25
N LEU A 61 -14.70 -7.08 -9.01
CA LEU A 61 -14.25 -7.59 -7.71
C LEU A 61 -14.29 -6.55 -6.60
N PRO A 62 -13.72 -5.33 -6.75
CA PRO A 62 -13.79 -4.33 -5.69
C PRO A 62 -15.23 -3.87 -5.42
N LEU A 63 -16.09 -3.77 -6.44
CA LEU A 63 -17.52 -3.49 -6.22
C LEU A 63 -18.23 -4.60 -5.45
N ALA A 64 -17.92 -5.87 -5.74
CA ALA A 64 -18.44 -7.01 -4.99
C ALA A 64 -17.98 -6.96 -3.52
N LEU A 65 -16.71 -6.65 -3.26
CA LEU A 65 -16.16 -6.48 -1.91
C LEU A 65 -16.82 -5.32 -1.15
N CYS A 66 -17.01 -4.16 -1.78
CA CYS A 66 -17.73 -3.04 -1.18
C CYS A 66 -19.19 -3.37 -0.88
N THR A 67 -19.85 -4.11 -1.76
CA THR A 67 -21.24 -4.56 -1.55
C THR A 67 -21.32 -5.52 -0.38
N LEU A 68 -20.42 -6.51 -0.31
CA LEU A 68 -20.33 -7.45 0.80
C LEU A 68 -20.06 -6.73 2.12
N TYR A 69 -19.16 -5.75 2.12
CA TYR A 69 -18.86 -4.92 3.27
C TYR A 69 -20.07 -4.10 3.75
N ALA A 70 -20.81 -3.46 2.84
CA ALA A 70 -22.02 -2.73 3.16
C ALA A 70 -23.13 -3.65 3.72
N LEU A 71 -23.30 -4.84 3.12
CA LEU A 71 -24.21 -5.87 3.62
C LEU A 71 -23.79 -6.34 5.02
N MET A 72 -22.50 -6.56 5.27
CA MET A 72 -21.98 -6.92 6.59
C MET A 72 -22.32 -5.86 7.64
N ILE A 73 -22.18 -4.57 7.31
CA ILE A 73 -22.56 -3.48 8.22
C ILE A 73 -24.06 -3.55 8.55
N VAL A 74 -24.92 -3.66 7.56
CA VAL A 74 -26.39 -3.65 7.75
C VAL A 74 -26.86 -4.89 8.52
N VAL A 75 -26.45 -6.07 8.06
CA VAL A 75 -26.82 -7.36 8.66
C VAL A 75 -26.19 -7.50 10.04
N GLY A 76 -24.89 -7.24 10.16
CA GLY A 76 -24.16 -7.31 11.43
C GLY A 76 -24.75 -6.36 12.47
N SER A 77 -25.05 -5.11 12.10
CA SER A 77 -25.70 -4.17 13.01
C SER A 77 -27.08 -4.64 13.44
N ARG A 78 -27.87 -5.26 12.56
CA ARG A 78 -29.21 -5.79 12.90
C ARG A 78 -29.13 -7.01 13.80
N VAL A 79 -28.22 -7.96 13.55
CA VAL A 79 -27.99 -9.14 14.40
C VAL A 79 -27.51 -8.72 15.78
N MET A 80 -26.60 -7.75 15.86
CA MET A 80 -26.06 -7.28 17.13
C MET A 80 -27.09 -6.54 17.98
N LYS A 81 -28.20 -6.01 17.43
CA LYS A 81 -29.27 -5.37 18.24
C LYS A 81 -29.74 -6.27 19.39
N ASN A 82 -29.90 -7.57 19.12
CA ASN A 82 -30.44 -8.55 20.06
C ASN A 82 -29.37 -9.34 20.84
N ARG A 83 -28.08 -9.05 20.65
CA ARG A 83 -26.97 -9.75 21.32
C ARG A 83 -26.25 -8.85 22.31
N GLU A 84 -25.51 -9.41 23.25
CA GLU A 84 -24.66 -8.60 24.14
C GLU A 84 -23.44 -8.03 23.41
N ARG A 85 -22.82 -7.00 24.00
CA ARG A 85 -21.60 -6.39 23.47
C ARG A 85 -20.41 -7.32 23.72
N PHE A 86 -19.64 -7.63 22.68
CA PHE A 86 -18.38 -8.34 22.85
C PHE A 86 -17.26 -7.40 23.32
N ASP A 87 -16.45 -7.83 24.29
CA ASP A 87 -15.26 -7.09 24.74
C ASP A 87 -13.98 -7.58 24.04
N TRP A 88 -13.84 -7.24 22.75
CA TRP A 88 -12.70 -7.64 21.92
C TRP A 88 -11.50 -6.69 22.01
N ARG A 89 -11.19 -6.17 23.21
CA ARG A 89 -10.08 -5.22 23.40
C ARG A 89 -8.73 -5.80 23.04
N GLY A 90 -8.43 -7.03 23.48
CA GLY A 90 -7.17 -7.71 23.20
C GLY A 90 -6.95 -7.94 21.69
N PRO A 91 -7.88 -8.62 20.99
CA PRO A 91 -7.79 -8.80 19.55
C PRO A 91 -7.68 -7.49 18.76
N LEU A 92 -8.43 -6.46 19.16
CA LEU A 92 -8.36 -5.14 18.52
C LEU A 92 -7.00 -4.47 18.74
N ALA A 93 -6.43 -4.56 19.94
CA ALA A 93 -5.11 -4.00 20.22
C ALA A 93 -4.02 -4.72 19.40
N TYR A 94 -4.08 -6.05 19.29
CA TYR A 94 -3.18 -6.83 18.46
C TYR A 94 -3.32 -6.46 16.98
N TRP A 95 -4.56 -6.36 16.49
CA TRP A 95 -4.86 -5.96 15.13
C TRP A 95 -4.28 -4.58 14.77
N ASN A 96 -4.53 -3.58 15.62
CA ASN A 96 -3.99 -2.24 15.44
C ASN A 96 -2.45 -2.22 15.47
N LEU A 97 -1.83 -3.02 16.34
CA LEU A 97 -0.38 -3.16 16.38
C LEU A 97 0.16 -3.77 15.08
N CYS A 98 -0.50 -4.80 14.54
CA CYS A 98 -0.14 -5.39 13.25
C CYS A 98 -0.24 -4.37 12.11
N LEU A 99 -1.32 -3.58 12.06
CA LEU A 99 -1.50 -2.54 11.05
C LEU A 99 -0.44 -1.42 11.16
N SER A 100 -0.11 -1.00 12.39
CA SER A 100 0.94 -0.01 12.63
C SER A 100 2.31 -0.52 12.21
N LEU A 101 2.70 -1.76 12.59
CA LEU A 101 3.96 -2.37 12.18
C LEU A 101 4.04 -2.59 10.66
N PHE A 102 2.96 -3.06 10.05
CA PHE A 102 2.85 -3.18 8.60
C PHE A 102 3.07 -1.83 7.91
N SER A 103 2.43 -0.78 8.42
CA SER A 103 2.55 0.56 7.88
C SER A 103 3.93 1.16 8.08
N PHE A 104 4.56 0.91 9.23
CA PHE A 104 5.93 1.31 9.50
C PHE A 104 6.93 0.65 8.54
N CYS A 105 6.81 -0.67 8.30
CA CYS A 105 7.65 -1.37 7.33
C CYS A 105 7.44 -0.83 5.90
N GLY A 106 6.18 -0.59 5.50
CA GLY A 106 5.86 0.02 4.21
C GLY A 106 6.41 1.43 4.06
N MET A 107 6.34 2.25 5.11
CA MET A 107 6.91 3.58 5.17
C MET A 107 8.43 3.55 4.95
N LEU A 108 9.16 2.64 5.61
CA LEU A 108 10.61 2.50 5.47
C LEU A 108 11.07 2.19 4.04
N ARG A 109 10.22 1.59 3.21
CA ARG A 109 10.55 1.25 1.82
C ARG A 109 10.04 2.25 0.80
N THR A 110 8.92 2.91 1.08
CA THR A 110 8.29 3.85 0.14
C THR A 110 8.73 5.30 0.34
N VAL A 111 8.87 5.77 1.58
CA VAL A 111 9.24 7.18 1.87
C VAL A 111 10.65 7.52 1.37
N PRO A 112 11.70 6.73 1.69
CA PRO A 112 13.05 7.06 1.20
C PRO A 112 13.15 7.02 -0.33
N HIS A 113 12.39 6.13 -0.99
CA HIS A 113 12.32 6.07 -2.46
C HIS A 113 11.65 7.31 -3.04
N LEU A 114 10.54 7.75 -2.44
CA LEU A 114 9.86 8.99 -2.81
C LEU A 114 10.77 10.21 -2.64
N LEU A 115 11.46 10.33 -1.51
CA LEU A 115 12.41 11.43 -1.26
C LEU A 115 13.55 11.45 -2.27
N ASN A 116 14.09 10.28 -2.63
CA ASN A 116 15.08 10.18 -3.69
C ASN A 116 14.51 10.66 -5.03
N ASN A 117 13.31 10.23 -5.41
CA ASN A 117 12.67 10.67 -6.66
C ASN A 117 12.45 12.18 -6.70
N ILE A 118 11.94 12.79 -5.61
CA ILE A 118 11.69 14.23 -5.54
C ILE A 118 12.98 15.06 -5.60
N THR A 119 14.08 14.54 -5.05
CA THR A 119 15.37 15.26 -5.01
C THR A 119 16.22 15.06 -6.27
N THR A 120 15.90 14.07 -7.11
CA THR A 120 16.72 13.69 -8.27
C THR A 120 16.03 13.88 -9.62
N LEU A 121 14.70 13.82 -9.67
CA LEU A 121 13.90 13.97 -10.87
C LEU A 121 13.16 15.30 -10.86
N SER A 122 12.82 15.81 -12.05
CA SER A 122 11.93 16.96 -12.15
C SER A 122 10.51 16.60 -11.69
N PHE A 123 9.72 17.59 -11.25
CA PHE A 123 8.32 17.37 -10.85
C PHE A 123 7.49 16.70 -11.95
N ARG A 124 7.73 17.05 -13.22
CA ARG A 124 7.06 16.42 -14.36
C ARG A 124 7.40 14.93 -14.45
N GLU A 125 8.64 14.56 -14.20
CA GLU A 125 9.06 13.16 -14.25
C GLU A 125 8.48 12.36 -13.08
N THR A 126 8.36 12.93 -11.88
CA THR A 126 7.78 12.22 -10.74
C THR A 126 6.27 11.97 -10.89
N VAL A 127 5.56 12.81 -11.64
CA VAL A 127 4.09 12.71 -11.81
C VAL A 127 3.64 12.24 -13.19
N CYS A 128 4.50 12.17 -14.21
CA CYS A 128 4.13 11.72 -15.56
C CYS A 128 4.84 10.43 -15.99
N THR A 129 5.84 9.97 -15.26
CA THR A 129 6.46 8.66 -15.54
C THR A 129 5.53 7.54 -15.10
N SER A 130 5.36 6.51 -15.93
CA SER A 130 4.51 5.37 -15.60
C SER A 130 4.90 4.73 -14.27
N ALA A 131 3.92 4.25 -13.51
CA ALA A 131 4.18 3.62 -12.21
C ALA A 131 5.19 2.47 -12.32
N ALA A 132 5.07 1.63 -13.35
CA ALA A 132 6.01 0.53 -13.63
C ALA A 132 7.48 0.99 -13.66
N LYS A 133 7.76 2.13 -14.31
CA LYS A 133 9.12 2.67 -14.43
C LYS A 133 9.55 3.49 -13.20
N ALA A 134 8.62 4.14 -12.52
CA ALA A 134 8.93 5.07 -11.42
C ALA A 134 9.14 4.36 -10.07
N TYR A 135 8.34 3.34 -9.77
CA TYR A 135 8.34 2.68 -8.44
C TYR A 135 7.70 1.28 -8.42
N GLY A 136 7.15 0.80 -9.54
CA GLY A 136 6.33 -0.41 -9.60
C GLY A 136 7.11 -1.71 -9.42
N GLU A 137 8.44 -1.68 -9.53
CA GLU A 137 9.28 -2.88 -9.47
C GLU A 137 10.08 -2.97 -8.16
N GLY A 138 10.59 -4.17 -7.88
CA GLY A 138 11.42 -4.46 -6.72
C GLY A 138 10.72 -4.13 -5.40
N ALA A 139 11.51 -3.74 -4.40
CA ALA A 139 11.01 -3.61 -3.04
C ALA A 139 9.96 -2.50 -2.91
N CYS A 140 10.14 -1.35 -3.57
CA CYS A 140 9.13 -0.29 -3.54
C CYS A 140 7.79 -0.78 -4.13
N GLY A 141 7.86 -1.47 -5.28
CA GLY A 141 6.72 -2.06 -5.95
C GLY A 141 5.96 -3.06 -5.09
N LEU A 142 6.68 -3.92 -4.37
CA LEU A 142 6.09 -4.89 -3.45
C LEU A 142 5.28 -4.18 -2.36
N TRP A 143 5.86 -3.18 -1.71
CA TRP A 143 5.19 -2.47 -0.61
C TRP A 143 4.04 -1.60 -1.12
N VAL A 144 4.10 -1.09 -2.34
CA VAL A 144 2.93 -0.47 -3.00
C VAL A 144 1.85 -1.51 -3.26
N MET A 145 2.18 -2.68 -3.82
CA MET A 145 1.20 -3.74 -4.05
C MET A 145 0.53 -4.17 -2.73
N LEU A 146 1.32 -4.37 -1.67
CA LEU A 146 0.81 -4.73 -0.35
C LEU A 146 -0.13 -3.66 0.20
N PHE A 147 0.20 -2.39 0.02
CA PHE A 147 -0.66 -1.27 0.41
C PHE A 147 -2.03 -1.29 -0.29
N ILE A 148 -2.04 -1.51 -1.60
CA ILE A 148 -3.28 -1.51 -2.38
C ILE A 148 -4.20 -2.63 -1.90
N PHE A 149 -3.65 -3.84 -1.72
CA PHE A 149 -4.43 -4.97 -1.26
C PHE A 149 -4.72 -4.94 0.26
N SER A 150 -3.98 -4.18 1.07
CA SER A 150 -4.26 -4.03 2.52
C SER A 150 -5.60 -3.36 2.81
N LYS A 151 -6.17 -2.64 1.84
CA LYS A 151 -7.50 -2.04 1.99
C LYS A 151 -8.61 -3.06 2.18
N ILE A 152 -8.39 -4.32 1.78
CA ILE A 152 -9.30 -5.45 2.02
C ILE A 152 -9.27 -5.88 3.50
N PRO A 153 -8.12 -6.24 4.12
CA PRO A 153 -8.07 -6.56 5.54
C PRO A 153 -8.46 -5.37 6.43
N GLU A 154 -8.19 -4.12 6.05
CA GLU A 154 -8.63 -2.94 6.80
C GLU A 154 -10.17 -2.87 6.97
N LEU A 155 -10.96 -3.57 6.13
CA LEU A 155 -12.42 -3.68 6.32
C LEU A 155 -12.81 -4.41 7.62
N VAL A 156 -11.88 -5.20 8.20
CA VAL A 156 -12.07 -5.88 9.49
C VAL A 156 -12.19 -4.87 10.64
N ASP A 157 -11.68 -3.65 10.51
CA ASP A 157 -11.85 -2.58 11.52
C ASP A 157 -13.33 -2.32 11.82
N THR A 158 -14.15 -2.29 10.77
CA THR A 158 -15.59 -2.10 10.92
C THR A 158 -16.28 -3.31 11.53
N VAL A 159 -15.77 -4.52 11.31
CA VAL A 159 -16.25 -5.73 11.99
C VAL A 159 -16.09 -5.55 13.51
N PHE A 160 -14.91 -5.14 13.98
CA PHE A 160 -14.69 -4.86 15.40
C PHE A 160 -15.67 -3.80 15.94
N ILE A 161 -15.96 -2.74 15.18
CA ILE A 161 -16.91 -1.68 15.59
C ILE A 161 -18.33 -2.23 15.73
N VAL A 162 -18.80 -2.99 14.74
CA VAL A 162 -20.16 -3.57 14.71
C VAL A 162 -20.35 -4.54 15.88
N PHE A 163 -19.41 -5.45 16.11
CA PHE A 163 -19.49 -6.45 17.19
C PHE A 163 -19.35 -5.82 18.59
N ARG A 164 -18.67 -4.68 18.71
CA ARG A 164 -18.57 -3.90 19.96
C ARG A 164 -19.76 -2.96 20.18
N LYS A 165 -20.74 -2.92 19.27
CA LYS A 165 -21.87 -1.97 19.29
C LYS A 165 -21.42 -0.51 19.41
N SER A 166 -20.26 -0.18 18.85
CA SER A 166 -19.76 1.19 18.82
C SER A 166 -20.47 2.00 17.74
N LYS A 167 -20.53 3.33 17.89
CA LYS A 167 -21.15 4.21 16.90
C LYS A 167 -20.35 4.16 15.61
N LEU A 168 -20.92 3.56 14.57
CA LEU A 168 -20.34 3.59 13.23
C LEU A 168 -20.55 4.99 12.62
N GLN A 169 -19.47 5.77 12.52
CA GLN A 169 -19.51 7.10 11.94
C GLN A 169 -19.56 7.03 10.41
N PHE A 170 -20.27 7.96 9.78
CA PHE A 170 -20.38 8.05 8.31
C PHE A 170 -19.00 8.08 7.65
N LEU A 171 -18.10 8.93 8.16
CA LEU A 171 -16.76 9.10 7.61
C LEU A 171 -15.98 7.79 7.55
N HIS A 172 -16.09 6.93 8.57
CA HIS A 172 -15.30 5.69 8.64
C HIS A 172 -15.67 4.72 7.52
N TRP A 173 -16.95 4.32 7.43
CA TRP A 173 -17.33 3.33 6.44
C TRP A 173 -17.28 3.87 5.00
N TYR A 174 -17.59 5.16 4.82
CA TYR A 174 -17.46 5.84 3.52
C TYR A 174 -16.01 5.92 3.08
N HIS A 175 -15.09 6.26 3.99
CA HIS A 175 -13.66 6.27 3.74
C HIS A 175 -13.17 4.89 3.28
N HIS A 176 -13.48 3.81 4.03
CA HIS A 176 -13.02 2.46 3.66
C HIS A 176 -13.51 1.99 2.28
N ILE A 177 -14.75 2.31 1.90
CA ILE A 177 -15.26 2.00 0.54
C ILE A 177 -14.49 2.80 -0.51
N THR A 178 -14.38 4.12 -0.32
CA THR A 178 -13.78 5.00 -1.33
C THR A 178 -12.30 4.74 -1.52
N VAL A 179 -11.53 4.53 -0.44
CA VAL A 179 -10.10 4.24 -0.57
C VAL A 179 -9.83 2.87 -1.17
N LEU A 180 -10.67 1.86 -0.91
CA LEU A 180 -10.55 0.55 -1.56
C LEU A 180 -10.75 0.67 -3.08
N LEU A 181 -11.81 1.34 -3.51
CA LEU A 181 -12.09 1.57 -4.93
C LEU A 181 -11.00 2.41 -5.60
N PHE A 182 -10.57 3.48 -4.94
CA PHE A 182 -9.52 4.37 -5.45
C PHE A 182 -8.18 3.65 -5.60
N CYS A 183 -7.75 2.90 -4.58
CA CYS A 183 -6.49 2.16 -4.62
C CYS A 183 -6.51 1.11 -5.75
N TRP A 184 -7.59 0.34 -5.86
CA TRP A 184 -7.71 -0.67 -6.92
C TRP A 184 -7.69 -0.04 -8.31
N HIS A 185 -8.43 1.05 -8.51
CA HIS A 185 -8.45 1.78 -9.76
C HIS A 185 -7.07 2.34 -10.13
N SER A 186 -6.41 2.98 -9.17
CA SER A 186 -5.08 3.59 -9.32
C SER A 186 -4.03 2.54 -9.69
N TYR A 187 -4.12 1.35 -9.10
CA TYR A 187 -3.22 0.24 -9.42
C TYR A 187 -3.50 -0.37 -10.80
N ALA A 188 -4.77 -0.55 -11.15
CA ALA A 188 -5.18 -1.05 -12.47
C ALA A 188 -4.83 -0.08 -13.61
N THR A 189 -4.85 1.23 -13.36
CA THR A 189 -4.48 2.28 -14.32
C THR A 189 -3.02 2.70 -14.27
N GLU A 190 -2.23 2.08 -13.38
CA GLU A 190 -0.80 2.38 -13.19
C GLU A 190 -0.52 3.88 -12.98
N SER A 191 -1.36 4.52 -12.15
CA SER A 191 -1.27 5.95 -11.88
C SER A 191 0.10 6.32 -11.32
N SER A 192 0.78 7.24 -11.97
CA SER A 192 2.12 7.75 -11.63
C SER A 192 2.21 8.44 -10.27
N THR A 193 1.11 9.01 -9.77
CA THR A 193 1.08 9.74 -8.50
C THR A 193 0.86 8.85 -7.28
N GLY A 194 0.65 7.53 -7.49
CA GLY A 194 0.30 6.59 -6.43
C GLY A 194 1.32 6.54 -5.30
N LEU A 195 2.62 6.67 -5.60
CA LEU A 195 3.68 6.61 -4.56
C LEU A 195 3.54 7.72 -3.49
N TYR A 196 3.15 8.94 -3.88
CA TYR A 196 2.93 10.03 -2.92
C TYR A 196 1.84 9.68 -1.92
N PHE A 197 0.72 9.15 -2.43
CA PHE A 197 -0.42 8.75 -1.63
C PHE A 197 -0.07 7.59 -0.69
N VAL A 198 0.60 6.55 -1.21
CA VAL A 198 1.02 5.37 -0.46
C VAL A 198 1.97 5.77 0.67
N ALA A 199 3.02 6.54 0.36
CA ALA A 199 4.04 6.93 1.32
C ALA A 199 3.46 7.78 2.47
N MET A 200 2.59 8.74 2.15
CA MET A 200 1.90 9.54 3.15
C MET A 200 0.98 8.68 4.02
N ASN A 201 0.15 7.82 3.42
CA ASN A 201 -0.79 7.00 4.17
C ASN A 201 -0.06 6.02 5.10
N TYR A 202 1.00 5.35 4.63
CA TYR A 202 1.84 4.51 5.49
C TYR A 202 2.47 5.28 6.65
N SER A 203 2.88 6.53 6.43
CA SER A 203 3.46 7.36 7.49
C SER A 203 2.44 7.70 8.57
N VAL A 204 1.21 8.02 8.17
CA VAL A 204 0.12 8.34 9.12
C VAL A 204 -0.36 7.10 9.87
N HIS A 205 -0.50 5.97 9.19
CA HIS A 205 -0.97 4.72 9.80
C HIS A 205 0.09 4.01 10.65
N ALA A 206 1.36 4.40 10.56
CA ALA A 206 2.41 3.91 11.44
C ALA A 206 2.31 4.46 12.87
N ILE A 207 1.67 5.63 13.06
CA ILE A 207 1.48 6.34 14.33
C ILE A 207 0.18 5.88 15.01
#